data_AF-A0A4T3F483-F1
#
_entry.id   AF-A0A4T3F483-F1
#
_cell.length_a   1.000
_cell.length_b   1.000
_cell.length_c   1.000
_cell.angle_alpha   90.00
_cell.angle_beta   90.00
_cell.angle_gamma   90.00
#
_symmetry.space_group_name_H-M   'P 1'
#
loop_
_entity.id
_entity.type
_entity.pdbx_description
1 polymer ?
#
loop_
_entity_poly.entity_id
_entity_poly.type
_entity_poly.pdbx_seq_one_letter_code
_entity_poly.pdbx_strand_id
1 'polypeptide(L)'
;MLDGFGGASDALERTILASPLLGGGLPREAQEHLDKAAERYHLTDVAETHIYSAADIAPDHAAVLIAFYRFYFYKGRLSEALNIARSCMRKAMELSVLGDDWRRVEATDADFSDCGALLPRFFLFSLKGYAYLNLRLGKLDEGREAAEKLLALEPRDRIGAQVLIDVLNAMEEADD
;
A
#
# COMPACT_ATOMS: atom_id res chain seq x y z
N MET A 1 11.00 5.79 -15.97
CA MET A 1 11.60 4.60 -15.35
C MET A 1 11.52 4.81 -13.84
N LEU A 2 10.38 4.46 -13.24
CA LEU A 2 10.12 4.61 -11.79
C LEU A 2 10.63 3.36 -11.07
N ASP A 3 11.94 3.10 -11.16
CA ASP A 3 12.54 1.85 -10.70
C ASP A 3 12.91 1.87 -9.20
N GLY A 4 12.57 2.95 -8.48
CA GLY A 4 12.94 3.13 -7.07
C GLY A 4 12.06 2.42 -6.04
N PHE A 5 10.83 2.01 -6.40
CA PHE A 5 9.88 1.42 -5.46
C PHE A 5 9.72 -0.11 -5.58
N GLY A 6 10.08 -0.70 -6.72
CA GLY A 6 9.71 -2.09 -7.04
C GLY A 6 10.48 -3.16 -6.26
N GLY A 7 11.81 -3.09 -6.18
CA GLY A 7 12.63 -4.23 -5.73
C GLY A 7 12.35 -4.73 -4.30
N ALA A 8 12.34 -3.81 -3.32
CA ALA A 8 12.06 -4.16 -1.92
C ALA A 8 10.55 -4.39 -1.67
N SER A 9 9.69 -3.69 -2.44
CA SER A 9 8.23 -3.86 -2.38
C SER A 9 7.81 -5.23 -2.90
N ASP A 10 8.42 -5.73 -3.98
CA ASP A 10 8.09 -7.02 -4.60
C ASP A 10 8.49 -8.22 -3.72
N ALA A 11 9.58 -8.11 -2.97
CA ALA A 11 9.99 -9.14 -2.01
C ALA A 11 9.01 -9.20 -0.83
N LEU A 12 8.68 -8.04 -0.25
CA LEU A 12 7.71 -7.94 0.83
C LEU A 12 6.32 -8.39 0.39
N GLU A 13 5.90 -7.99 -0.81
CA GLU A 13 4.62 -8.40 -1.38
C GLU A 13 4.51 -9.93 -1.43
N ARG A 14 5.53 -10.61 -1.95
CA ARG A 14 5.55 -12.08 -1.98
C ARG A 14 5.45 -12.67 -0.58
N THR A 15 6.12 -12.08 0.42
CA THR A 15 6.00 -12.54 1.81
C THR A 15 4.61 -12.27 2.39
N ILE A 16 4.00 -11.12 2.07
CA ILE A 16 2.63 -10.77 2.47
C ILE A 16 1.62 -11.74 1.84
N LEU A 17 1.73 -12.02 0.54
CA LEU A 17 0.86 -12.94 -0.18
C LEU A 17 1.07 -14.41 0.22
N ALA A 18 2.23 -14.75 0.76
CA ALA A 18 2.48 -16.09 1.35
C ALA A 18 2.00 -16.20 2.81
N SER A 19 1.72 -15.07 3.48
CA SER A 19 1.34 -15.06 4.90
C SER A 19 -0.07 -15.59 5.11
N PRO A 20 -0.30 -16.51 6.07
CA PRO A 20 -1.64 -16.96 6.43
C PRO A 20 -2.62 -15.84 6.81
N LEU A 21 -2.10 -14.69 7.28
CA LEU A 21 -2.90 -13.56 7.75
C LEU A 21 -3.28 -12.56 6.65
N LEU A 22 -2.55 -12.54 5.53
CA LEU A 22 -2.71 -11.52 4.47
C LEU A 22 -2.94 -12.14 3.08
N GLY A 23 -2.37 -13.30 2.81
CA GLY A 23 -2.57 -14.06 1.57
C GLY A 23 -3.23 -15.42 1.77
N GLY A 24 -3.06 -16.04 2.94
CA GLY A 24 -3.73 -17.29 3.28
C GLY A 24 -5.21 -17.08 3.57
N GLY A 25 -5.99 -18.12 3.31
CA GLY A 25 -7.45 -18.05 3.39
C GLY A 25 -8.13 -17.51 2.13
N LEU A 26 -7.36 -17.04 1.13
CA LEU A 26 -7.93 -16.66 -0.17
C LEU A 26 -8.57 -17.90 -0.83
N PRO A 27 -9.88 -17.86 -1.18
CA PRO A 27 -10.51 -18.94 -1.92
C PRO A 27 -9.78 -19.20 -3.25
N ARG A 28 -9.64 -20.47 -3.62
CA ARG A 28 -8.94 -20.86 -4.86
C ARG A 28 -9.50 -20.14 -6.09
N GLU A 29 -10.82 -20.00 -6.16
CA GLU A 29 -11.47 -19.30 -7.27
C GLU A 29 -11.03 -17.83 -7.36
N ALA A 30 -10.94 -17.13 -6.24
CA ALA A 30 -10.42 -15.76 -6.20
C ALA A 30 -8.95 -15.71 -6.63
N GLN A 31 -8.12 -16.65 -6.18
CA GLN A 31 -6.71 -16.75 -6.60
C GLN A 31 -6.60 -16.95 -8.12
N GLU A 32 -7.41 -17.83 -8.71
CA GLU A 32 -7.42 -18.06 -10.17
C GLU A 32 -7.80 -16.79 -10.94
N HIS A 33 -8.70 -15.97 -10.40
CA HIS A 33 -9.02 -14.68 -10.98
C HIS A 33 -7.84 -13.70 -10.89
N LEU A 34 -7.15 -13.61 -9.75
CA LEU A 34 -5.95 -12.76 -9.62
C LEU A 34 -4.83 -13.21 -10.57
N ASP A 35 -4.61 -14.51 -10.73
CA ASP A 35 -3.63 -15.07 -11.66
C ASP A 35 -3.98 -14.69 -13.11
N LYS A 36 -5.25 -14.86 -13.51
CA LYS A 36 -5.74 -14.47 -14.85
C LYS A 36 -5.59 -12.97 -15.11
N ALA A 37 -5.79 -12.13 -14.08
CA ALA A 37 -5.59 -10.68 -14.17
C ALA A 37 -4.12 -10.35 -14.42
N ALA A 38 -3.19 -11.01 -13.72
CA ALA A 38 -1.75 -10.82 -13.90
C ALA A 38 -1.29 -11.24 -15.31
N GLU A 39 -1.72 -12.41 -15.79
CA GLU A 39 -1.43 -12.89 -17.15
C GLU A 39 -1.93 -11.92 -18.24
N ARG A 40 -3.10 -11.32 -18.01
CA ARG A 40 -3.79 -10.45 -18.97
C ARG A 40 -3.59 -8.96 -18.66
N TYR A 41 -2.59 -8.60 -17.86
CA TYR A 41 -2.36 -7.22 -17.40
C TYR A 41 -2.28 -6.18 -18.54
N HIS A 42 -1.79 -6.59 -19.72
CA HIS A 42 -1.73 -5.76 -20.92
C HIS A 42 -3.12 -5.39 -21.48
N LEU A 43 -4.14 -6.22 -21.24
CA LEU A 43 -5.54 -5.99 -21.58
C LEU A 43 -6.26 -5.36 -20.38
N THR A 44 -6.22 -4.03 -20.28
CA THR A 44 -6.71 -3.26 -19.12
C THR A 44 -8.08 -3.71 -18.62
N ASP A 45 -9.10 -3.72 -19.48
CA ASP A 45 -10.47 -4.02 -19.08
C ASP A 45 -10.65 -5.49 -18.64
N VAL A 46 -9.92 -6.40 -19.29
CA VAL A 46 -9.97 -7.84 -18.98
C VAL A 46 -9.31 -8.11 -17.63
N ALA A 47 -8.14 -7.52 -17.39
CA ALA A 47 -7.45 -7.62 -16.11
C ALA A 47 -8.30 -7.03 -14.98
N GLU A 48 -8.86 -5.83 -15.17
CA GLU A 48 -9.73 -5.19 -14.19
C GLU A 48 -10.96 -6.04 -13.86
N THR A 49 -11.62 -6.61 -14.88
CA THR A 49 -12.76 -7.52 -14.69
C THR A 49 -12.41 -8.73 -13.83
N HIS A 50 -11.23 -9.33 -14.04
CA HIS A 50 -10.79 -10.44 -13.23
C HIS A 50 -10.52 -10.02 -11.78
N ILE A 51 -9.94 -8.86 -11.53
CA ILE A 51 -9.72 -8.38 -10.15
C ILE A 51 -11.07 -8.11 -9.46
N TYR A 52 -12.05 -7.53 -10.16
CA TYR A 52 -13.42 -7.39 -9.63
C TYR A 52 -14.06 -8.74 -9.28
N SER A 53 -13.93 -9.74 -10.16
CA SER A 53 -14.43 -11.09 -9.88
C SER A 53 -13.78 -11.69 -8.62
N ALA A 54 -12.48 -11.46 -8.40
CA ALA A 54 -11.81 -11.88 -7.17
C ALA A 54 -12.35 -11.13 -5.94
N ALA A 55 -12.67 -9.84 -6.06
CA ALA A 55 -13.30 -9.06 -4.99
C ALA A 55 -14.73 -9.49 -4.66
N ASP A 56 -15.51 -9.94 -5.64
CA ASP A 56 -16.84 -10.48 -5.39
C ASP A 56 -16.77 -11.77 -4.54
N ILE A 57 -15.73 -12.58 -4.73
CA ILE A 57 -15.51 -13.83 -4.00
C ILE A 57 -14.88 -13.57 -2.62
N ALA A 58 -13.89 -12.67 -2.55
CA ALA A 58 -13.11 -12.38 -1.36
C ALA A 58 -13.02 -10.87 -1.10
N PRO A 59 -14.15 -10.24 -0.70
CA PRO A 59 -14.19 -8.80 -0.47
C PRO A 59 -13.25 -8.42 0.67
N ASP A 60 -12.57 -7.27 0.54
CA ASP A 60 -11.62 -6.74 1.53
C ASP A 60 -10.42 -7.65 1.88
N HIS A 61 -10.20 -8.74 1.13
CA HIS A 61 -9.04 -9.59 1.31
C HIS A 61 -7.75 -8.87 0.87
N ALA A 62 -6.69 -8.92 1.67
CA ALA A 62 -5.48 -8.12 1.43
C ALA A 62 -4.83 -8.43 0.07
N ALA A 63 -4.78 -9.70 -0.36
CA ALA A 63 -4.34 -10.07 -1.71
C ALA A 63 -5.11 -9.36 -2.85
N VAL A 64 -6.44 -9.22 -2.72
CA VAL A 64 -7.29 -8.55 -3.72
C VAL A 64 -7.05 -7.03 -3.70
N LEU A 65 -6.94 -6.45 -2.50
CA LEU A 65 -6.62 -5.03 -2.34
C LEU A 65 -5.24 -4.68 -2.94
N ILE A 66 -4.23 -5.53 -2.71
CA ILE A 66 -2.89 -5.37 -3.29
C ILE A 66 -2.95 -5.46 -4.83
N ALA A 67 -3.74 -6.40 -5.38
CA ALA A 67 -3.91 -6.53 -6.82
C ALA A 67 -4.54 -5.26 -7.44
N PHE A 68 -5.62 -4.73 -6.87
CA PHE A 68 -6.22 -3.46 -7.31
C PHE A 68 -5.24 -2.29 -7.20
N TYR A 69 -4.53 -2.17 -6.08
CA TYR A 69 -3.57 -1.09 -5.86
C TYR A 69 -2.52 -1.07 -6.97
N ARG A 70 -1.88 -2.22 -7.24
CA ARG A 70 -0.86 -2.35 -8.28
C ARG A 70 -1.42 -2.06 -9.65
N PHE A 71 -2.60 -2.60 -9.96
CA PHE A 71 -3.26 -2.37 -11.23
C PHE A 71 -3.47 -0.88 -11.51
N TYR A 72 -4.06 -0.14 -10.56
CA TYR A 72 -4.27 1.30 -10.74
C TYR A 72 -2.97 2.10 -10.71
N PHE A 73 -2.06 1.77 -9.80
CA PHE A 73 -0.78 2.47 -9.65
C PHE A 73 0.06 2.40 -10.94
N TYR A 74 0.28 1.21 -11.49
CA TYR A 74 1.11 1.04 -12.68
C TYR A 74 0.43 1.52 -13.97
N LYS A 75 -0.90 1.64 -13.99
CA LYS A 75 -1.65 2.27 -15.08
C LYS A 75 -1.73 3.80 -14.95
N GLY A 76 -1.17 4.39 -13.88
CA GLY A 76 -1.22 5.84 -13.63
C GLY A 76 -2.59 6.36 -13.19
N ARG A 77 -3.51 5.48 -12.79
CA ARG A 77 -4.85 5.81 -12.27
C ARG A 77 -4.75 6.16 -10.78
N LEU A 78 -4.11 7.29 -10.50
CA LEU A 78 -3.66 7.65 -9.15
C LEU A 78 -4.80 7.85 -8.16
N SER A 79 -5.92 8.42 -8.60
CA SER A 79 -7.10 8.64 -7.75
C SER A 79 -7.71 7.31 -7.29
N GLU A 80 -7.82 6.33 -8.18
CA GLU A 80 -8.28 4.99 -7.85
C GLU A 80 -7.27 4.26 -6.96
N ALA A 81 -5.97 4.34 -7.29
CA ALA A 81 -4.92 3.77 -6.45
C ALA A 81 -4.96 4.34 -5.02
N LEU A 82 -5.26 5.64 -4.85
CA LEU A 82 -5.35 6.29 -3.54
C LEU A 82 -6.53 5.72 -2.73
N ASN A 83 -7.66 5.45 -3.37
CA ASN A 83 -8.80 4.84 -2.69
C ASN A 83 -8.47 3.42 -2.22
N ILE A 84 -7.74 2.64 -3.03
CA ILE A 84 -7.31 1.31 -2.63
C ILE A 84 -6.23 1.37 -1.53
N ALA A 85 -5.30 2.33 -1.59
CA ALA A 85 -4.31 2.53 -0.52
C ALA A 85 -4.98 2.78 0.83
N ARG A 86 -6.08 3.56 0.87
CA ARG A 86 -6.90 3.71 2.08
C ARG A 86 -7.51 2.40 2.55
N SER A 87 -8.03 1.58 1.65
CA SER A 87 -8.56 0.25 1.99
C SER A 87 -7.49 -0.69 2.52
N CYS A 88 -6.29 -0.73 1.91
CA CYS A 88 -5.15 -1.50 2.42
C CYS A 88 -4.75 -1.05 3.83
N MET A 89 -4.64 0.26 4.05
CA MET A 89 -4.30 0.83 5.35
C MET A 89 -5.35 0.48 6.41
N ARG A 90 -6.65 0.68 6.12
CA ARG A 90 -7.74 0.27 7.02
C ARG A 90 -7.66 -1.22 7.34
N LYS A 91 -7.43 -2.07 6.33
CA LYS A 91 -7.32 -3.51 6.54
C LYS A 91 -6.13 -3.87 7.42
N ALA A 92 -4.99 -3.22 7.23
CA ALA A 92 -3.81 -3.42 8.05
C ALA A 92 -4.04 -2.98 9.51
N MET A 93 -4.73 -1.85 9.71
CA MET A 93 -5.10 -1.36 11.04
C MET A 93 -6.09 -2.30 11.75
N GLU A 94 -7.10 -2.79 11.03
CA GLU A 94 -8.06 -3.77 11.54
C GLU A 94 -7.37 -5.05 12.00
N LEU A 95 -6.50 -5.62 11.16
CA LEU A 95 -5.77 -6.85 11.47
C LEU A 95 -4.75 -6.67 12.60
N SER A 96 -4.21 -5.46 12.77
CA SER A 96 -3.22 -5.11 13.80
C SER A 96 -3.85 -4.50 15.06
N VAL A 97 -5.18 -4.31 15.09
CA VAL A 97 -5.92 -3.66 16.18
C VAL A 97 -5.40 -2.25 16.52
N LEU A 98 -5.10 -1.45 15.48
CA LEU A 98 -4.51 -0.10 15.60
C LEU A 98 -5.55 1.03 15.65
N GLY A 99 -6.83 0.71 15.88
CA GLY A 99 -7.93 1.67 15.82
C GLY A 99 -8.40 1.99 14.40
N ASP A 100 -9.00 3.16 14.21
CA ASP A 100 -9.67 3.60 12.97
C ASP A 100 -9.06 4.87 12.32
N ASP A 101 -8.19 5.57 13.04
CA ASP A 101 -7.48 6.77 12.57
C ASP A 101 -5.97 6.57 12.63
N TRP A 102 -5.32 6.50 11.46
CA TRP A 102 -3.88 6.30 11.34
C TRP A 102 -3.07 7.40 12.02
N ARG A 103 -3.65 8.59 12.20
CA ARG A 103 -3.02 9.71 12.90
C ARG A 103 -2.82 9.44 14.39
N ARG A 104 -3.64 8.56 14.97
CA ARG A 104 -3.60 8.18 16.38
C ARG A 104 -2.69 6.99 16.68
N VAL A 105 -2.19 6.33 15.64
CA VAL A 105 -1.25 5.22 15.81
C VAL A 105 0.06 5.75 16.42
N GLU A 106 0.49 5.09 17.48
CA GLU A 106 1.72 5.34 18.22
C GLU A 106 2.74 4.23 17.99
N ALA A 107 4.03 4.55 18.16
CA ALA A 107 5.12 3.58 17.95
C ALA A 107 5.06 2.37 18.91
N THR A 108 4.31 2.48 20.01
CA THR A 108 4.10 1.42 20.99
C THR A 108 2.96 0.47 20.64
N ASP A 109 2.12 0.80 19.65
CA ASP A 109 0.93 0.00 19.31
C ASP A 109 1.29 -1.29 18.56
N ALA A 110 2.47 -1.35 17.93
CA ALA A 110 2.98 -2.54 17.26
C ALA A 110 4.51 -2.53 17.17
N ASP A 111 5.12 -3.68 16.86
CA ASP A 111 6.55 -3.73 16.55
C ASP A 111 6.82 -3.28 15.11
N PHE A 112 6.75 -1.96 14.88
CA PHE A 112 7.07 -1.34 13.59
C PHE A 112 8.56 -1.49 13.23
N SER A 113 9.41 -1.81 14.21
CA SER A 113 10.85 -1.94 14.03
C SER A 113 11.29 -3.30 13.51
N ASP A 114 10.45 -4.33 13.67
CA ASP A 114 10.69 -5.70 13.21
C ASP A 114 10.33 -5.88 11.74
N CYS A 115 11.31 -6.30 10.94
CA CYS A 115 11.11 -6.62 9.53
C CYS A 115 10.31 -7.92 9.32
N GLY A 116 10.20 -8.77 10.33
CA GLY A 116 9.39 -10.00 10.32
C GLY A 116 7.91 -9.76 10.64
N ALA A 117 7.56 -8.64 11.27
CA ALA A 117 6.19 -8.30 11.64
C ALA A 117 5.37 -7.86 10.42
N LEU A 118 4.76 -8.83 9.73
CA LEU A 118 4.10 -8.59 8.43
C LEU A 118 2.91 -7.64 8.48
N LEU A 119 2.10 -7.66 9.55
CA LEU A 119 0.94 -6.77 9.67
C LEU A 119 1.37 -5.29 9.88
N PRO A 120 2.29 -4.96 10.82
CA PRO A 120 2.88 -3.63 10.91
C PRO A 120 3.55 -3.18 9.61
N ARG A 121 4.27 -4.07 8.93
CA ARG A 121 4.87 -3.73 7.63
C ARG A 121 3.82 -3.44 6.56
N PHE A 122 2.76 -4.24 6.49
CA PHE A 122 1.67 -3.99 5.56
C PHE A 122 1.01 -2.64 5.82
N PHE A 123 0.84 -2.25 7.08
CA PHE A 123 0.38 -0.92 7.45
C PHE A 123 1.34 0.19 6.99
N LEU A 124 2.64 0.10 7.32
CA LEU A 124 3.63 1.10 6.93
C LEU A 124 3.74 1.28 5.42
N PHE A 125 3.73 0.19 4.64
CA PHE A 125 3.76 0.30 3.17
C PHE A 125 2.45 0.87 2.61
N SER A 126 1.31 0.54 3.20
CA SER A 126 0.02 1.12 2.80
C SER A 126 -0.01 2.62 3.07
N LEU A 127 0.45 3.06 4.25
CA LEU A 127 0.57 4.46 4.61
C LEU A 127 1.61 5.19 3.74
N LYS A 128 2.70 4.54 3.33
CA LYS A 128 3.65 5.10 2.37
C LYS A 128 3.03 5.29 0.98
N GLY A 129 2.30 4.31 0.49
CA GLY A 129 1.55 4.43 -0.77
C GLY A 129 0.53 5.56 -0.71
N TYR A 130 -0.20 5.67 0.42
CA TYR A 130 -1.12 6.76 0.70
C TYR A 130 -0.45 8.14 0.67
N ALA A 131 0.68 8.30 1.38
CA ALA A 131 1.46 9.54 1.39
C ALA A 131 1.88 9.91 -0.02
N TYR A 132 2.57 8.99 -0.72
CA TYR A 132 3.04 9.20 -2.09
C TYR A 132 1.93 9.63 -3.06
N LEU A 133 0.78 8.95 -3.01
CA LEU A 133 -0.34 9.24 -3.90
C LEU A 133 -0.99 10.59 -3.62
N ASN A 134 -1.11 10.99 -2.34
CA ASN A 134 -1.57 12.34 -2.00
C ASN A 134 -0.63 13.41 -2.56
N LEU A 135 0.69 13.23 -2.41
CA LEU A 135 1.68 14.16 -2.98
C LEU A 135 1.58 14.26 -4.50
N ARG A 136 1.49 13.12 -5.19
CA ARG A 136 1.34 13.08 -6.65
C ARG A 136 0.03 13.68 -7.15
N LEU A 137 -1.00 13.76 -6.30
CA LEU A 137 -2.29 14.38 -6.59
C LEU A 137 -2.37 15.84 -6.11
N GLY A 138 -1.26 16.43 -5.64
CA GLY A 138 -1.19 17.82 -5.18
C GLY A 138 -1.76 18.06 -3.78
N LYS A 139 -2.07 17.01 -3.02
CA LYS A 139 -2.54 17.09 -1.63
C LYS A 139 -1.33 17.07 -0.69
N LEU A 140 -0.56 18.15 -0.74
CA LEU A 140 0.78 18.21 -0.11
C LEU A 140 0.71 18.04 1.40
N ASP A 141 -0.18 18.75 2.09
CA ASP A 141 -0.33 18.67 3.56
C ASP A 141 -0.63 17.25 4.04
N GLU A 142 -1.63 16.60 3.42
CA GLU A 142 -2.02 15.23 3.77
C GLU A 142 -0.88 14.23 3.51
N GLY A 143 -0.16 14.41 2.40
CA GLY A 143 0.97 13.53 2.06
C GLY A 143 2.17 13.75 2.98
N ARG A 144 2.43 15.00 3.39
CA ARG A 144 3.47 15.36 4.37
C ARG A 144 3.16 14.75 5.73
N GLU A 145 1.95 14.96 6.24
CA GLU A 145 1.53 14.42 7.55
C GLU A 145 1.67 12.89 7.60
N ALA A 146 1.26 12.20 6.54
CA ALA A 146 1.40 10.75 6.43
C ALA A 146 2.88 10.30 6.37
N ALA A 147 3.74 11.04 5.66
CA ALA A 147 5.17 10.74 5.59
C ALA A 147 5.88 11.00 6.93
N GLU A 148 5.55 12.07 7.64
CA GLU A 148 6.06 12.36 8.98
C GLU A 148 5.62 11.30 9.99
N LYS A 149 4.35 10.83 9.90
CA LYS A 149 3.88 9.72 10.73
C LYS A 149 4.68 8.45 10.50
N LEU A 150 5.06 8.13 9.27
CA LEU A 150 5.92 6.96 9.00
C LEU A 150 7.27 7.07 9.72
N LEU A 151 7.90 8.25 9.70
CA LEU A 151 9.17 8.48 10.40
C LEU A 151 9.01 8.43 11.93
N ALA A 152 7.86 8.87 12.45
CA ALA A 152 7.55 8.76 13.88
C ALA A 152 7.37 7.30 14.32
N LEU A 153 6.75 6.46 13.48
CA LEU A 153 6.50 5.04 13.78
C LEU A 153 7.74 4.15 13.54
N GLU A 154 8.55 4.45 12.52
CA GLU A 154 9.76 3.69 12.17
C GLU A 154 10.94 4.64 11.92
N PRO A 155 11.62 5.13 12.99
CA PRO A 155 12.65 6.16 12.88
C PRO A 155 13.93 5.75 12.13
N ARG A 156 14.12 4.44 11.85
CA ARG A 156 15.27 3.97 11.05
C ARG A 156 15.01 4.07 9.55
N ASP A 157 13.83 4.53 9.16
CA ASP A 157 13.40 4.80 7.79
C ASP A 157 13.67 3.65 6.80
N ARG A 158 13.45 2.41 7.23
CA ARG A 158 13.61 1.21 6.39
C ARG A 158 12.57 1.12 5.30
N ILE A 159 11.45 1.86 5.44
CA ILE A 159 10.43 1.96 4.41
C ILE A 159 10.76 3.11 3.44
N GLY A 160 11.67 4.03 3.79
CA GLY A 160 12.12 5.12 2.92
C GLY A 160 11.05 6.19 2.74
N ALA A 161 10.46 6.68 3.82
CA ALA A 161 9.57 7.83 3.89
C ALA A 161 10.33 9.16 3.83
N GLN A 162 11.61 9.22 4.25
CA GLN A 162 12.40 10.46 4.22
C GLN A 162 12.49 11.05 2.80
N VAL A 163 12.61 10.21 1.78
CA VAL A 163 12.62 10.65 0.38
C VAL A 163 11.38 11.43 -0.04
N LEU A 164 10.22 11.17 0.58
CA LEU A 164 8.98 11.92 0.30
C LEU A 164 9.06 13.33 0.90
N ILE A 165 9.59 13.45 2.11
CA ILE A 165 9.83 14.74 2.78
C ILE A 165 10.87 15.56 2.03
N ASP A 166 11.98 14.94 1.62
CA ASP A 166 13.06 15.63 0.91
C ASP A 166 12.57 16.22 -0.42
N VAL A 167 11.75 15.47 -1.17
CA VAL A 167 11.15 15.95 -2.41
C VAL A 167 10.20 17.12 -2.18
N LEU A 168 9.40 17.08 -1.09
CA LEU A 168 8.51 18.19 -0.75
C LEU A 168 9.27 19.47 -0.40
N ASN A 169 10.29 19.34 0.45
CA ASN A 169 11.09 20.49 0.86
C ASN A 169 11.78 21.13 -0.35
N ALA A 170 12.30 20.31 -1.29
CA ALA A 170 12.89 20.82 -2.53
C ALA A 170 11.88 21.51 -3.47
N MET A 171 10.60 21.14 -3.42
CA MET A 171 9.54 21.83 -4.17
C MET A 171 9.22 23.18 -3.54
N GLU A 172 9.12 23.25 -2.21
CA GLU A 172 8.87 24.49 -1.47
C GLU A 172 10.01 25.51 -1.68
N GLU A 173 11.27 25.06 -1.61
CA GLU A 173 12.44 25.91 -1.88
C GLU A 173 12.51 26.45 -3.32
N ALA A 174 11.83 25.80 -4.28
CA ALA A 174 11.81 26.22 -5.68
C ALA A 174 10.65 27.18 -6.00
N ASP A 175 9.62 27.21 -5.16
CA ASP A 175 8.46 28.09 -5.27
C ASP A 175 8.65 29.44 -4.52
N ASP A 176 9.69 29.54 -3.68
CA ASP A 176 10.17 30.74 -2.98
C ASP A 176 11.17 31.58 -3.80
#